data_AF-A0A968IEE6-F1
#
_entry.id   AF-A0A968IEE6-F1
#
_cell.length_a   1.000
_cell.length_b   1.000
_cell.length_c   1.000
_cell.angle_alpha   90.00
_cell.angle_beta   90.00
_cell.angle_gamma   90.00
#
_symmetry.space_group_name_H-M   'P 1'
#
loop_
_entity.id
_entity.type
_entity.pdbx_description
1 polymer ?
#
loop_
_entity_poly.entity_id
_entity_poly.type
_entity_poly.pdbx_seq_one_letter_code
_entity_poly.pdbx_strand_id
1 'polypeptide(L)'
;MSNSCFDAWLLLDCANNTKNLFVRDGAQISTTTSGPGDAGALTINASESVQLIGTSNSTLDNSQKRSVVSAATSGTGKGGTLTVDTKNLLVRDGAAISTSTTGAGDAGSLTVNASESVQLIGTSNNGQF
;
A
#
# COMPACT_ATOMS: atom_id res chain seq x y z
N MET A 1 -0.55 2.53 -22.35
CA MET A 1 0.53 2.89 -21.39
C MET A 1 0.53 1.82 -20.32
N SER A 2 1.68 1.17 -20.16
CA SER A 2 1.87 -0.14 -19.53
C SER A 2 1.65 -0.11 -18.01
N ASN A 3 0.57 -0.70 -17.51
CA ASN A 3 0.46 -1.10 -16.11
C ASN A 3 1.13 -2.47 -15.95
N SER A 4 2.46 -2.44 -15.91
CA SER A 4 3.30 -3.63 -15.78
C SER A 4 3.32 -4.09 -14.32
N CYS A 5 2.46 -5.07 -14.05
CA CYS A 5 2.54 -6.08 -12.98
C CYS A 5 3.88 -6.82 -13.19
N PHE A 6 5.01 -6.25 -12.75
CA PHE A 6 6.36 -6.79 -13.01
C PHE A 6 6.91 -7.47 -11.74
N ASP A 7 7.04 -8.80 -11.86
CA ASP A 7 7.85 -9.74 -11.09
C ASP A 7 7.51 -10.05 -9.62
N ALA A 8 6.69 -11.10 -9.45
CA ALA A 8 6.93 -12.16 -8.47
C ALA A 8 6.40 -13.48 -9.02
N TRP A 9 7.24 -14.52 -9.00
CA TRP A 9 7.02 -15.83 -9.61
C TRP A 9 5.71 -16.53 -9.19
N LEU A 10 5.14 -17.27 -10.16
CA LEU A 10 3.99 -18.20 -10.13
C LEU A 10 2.57 -17.62 -10.16
N LEU A 11 1.98 -17.67 -11.36
CA LEU A 11 0.57 -17.91 -11.69
C LEU A 11 -0.45 -17.57 -10.60
N LEU A 12 -0.95 -16.33 -10.61
CA LEU A 12 -2.35 -16.03 -10.39
C LEU A 12 -2.64 -14.67 -11.03
N ASP A 13 -3.76 -14.57 -11.73
CA ASP A 13 -4.18 -13.36 -12.43
C ASP A 13 -4.00 -12.10 -11.58
N CYS A 14 -3.64 -10.97 -12.21
CA CYS A 14 -3.56 -9.63 -11.62
C CYS A 14 -5.00 -9.10 -11.30
N ALA A 15 -5.84 -9.98 -10.72
CA ALA A 15 -7.24 -9.85 -10.32
C ALA A 15 -7.42 -10.40 -8.88
N ASN A 16 -6.80 -9.71 -7.93
CA ASN A 16 -7.56 -9.03 -6.88
C ASN A 16 -8.47 -9.85 -5.95
N ASN A 17 -8.24 -11.16 -5.73
CA ASN A 17 -8.91 -11.92 -4.67
C ASN A 17 -7.99 -13.00 -4.10
N THR A 18 -7.31 -12.68 -2.99
CA THR A 18 -6.52 -13.66 -2.23
C THR A 18 -7.29 -14.07 -0.96
N LYS A 19 -6.88 -15.16 -0.32
CA LYS A 19 -7.28 -15.40 1.07
C LYS A 19 -6.51 -14.47 2.00
N ASN A 20 -5.19 -14.47 1.87
CA ASN A 20 -4.31 -13.68 2.70
C ASN A 20 -3.35 -12.89 1.83
N LEU A 21 -3.21 -11.59 2.10
CA LEU A 21 -2.16 -10.76 1.55
C LEU A 21 -1.11 -10.47 2.64
N PHE A 22 0.16 -10.73 2.33
CA PHE A 22 1.29 -10.40 3.20
C PHE A 22 2.19 -9.40 2.50
N VAL A 23 2.38 -8.24 3.12
CA VAL A 23 3.31 -7.19 2.69
C VAL A 23 4.30 -6.99 3.83
N ARG A 24 5.51 -7.54 3.67
CA ARG A 24 6.51 -7.64 4.74
C ARG A 24 7.89 -7.27 4.26
N ASP A 25 8.82 -7.10 5.20
CA ASP A 25 10.26 -7.00 4.92
C ASP A 25 10.61 -5.91 3.88
N GLY A 26 9.93 -4.76 3.95
CA GLY A 26 10.18 -3.63 3.06
C GLY A 26 9.51 -3.74 1.68
N ALA A 27 8.63 -4.74 1.48
CA ALA A 27 7.83 -4.86 0.26
C ALA A 27 6.95 -3.63 0.04
N GLN A 28 6.87 -3.17 -1.22
CA GLN A 28 6.11 -2.00 -1.62
C GLN A 28 5.11 -2.35 -2.71
N ILE A 29 3.84 -2.02 -2.48
CA ILE A 29 2.79 -2.07 -3.50
C ILE A 29 2.39 -0.63 -3.77
N SER A 30 2.66 -0.12 -4.97
CA SER A 30 2.39 1.29 -5.25
C SER A 30 1.84 1.54 -6.64
N THR A 31 0.88 2.46 -6.73
CA THR A 31 0.53 3.14 -7.98
C THR A 31 1.07 4.57 -7.92
N THR A 32 1.75 5.01 -8.98
CA THR A 32 2.33 6.36 -9.06
C THR A 32 2.04 7.00 -10.40
N THR A 33 1.50 8.21 -10.38
CA THR A 33 1.36 9.06 -11.58
C THR A 33 2.21 10.33 -11.43
N SER A 34 2.93 10.71 -12.48
CA SER A 34 3.77 11.92 -12.51
C SER A 34 3.32 12.95 -13.56
N GLY A 35 2.38 12.58 -14.44
CA GLY A 35 1.83 13.47 -15.47
C GLY A 35 0.54 14.18 -15.03
N PRO A 36 -0.07 14.99 -15.90
CA PRO A 36 -1.32 15.69 -15.60
C PRO A 36 -2.54 14.77 -15.43
N GLY A 37 -2.38 13.47 -15.71
CA GLY A 37 -3.44 12.48 -15.52
C GLY A 37 -3.70 12.17 -14.05
N ASP A 38 -4.90 11.67 -13.78
CA ASP A 38 -5.27 11.20 -12.44
C ASP A 38 -4.42 9.99 -12.01
N ALA A 39 -4.17 9.90 -10.72
CA ALA A 39 -3.53 8.76 -10.10
C ALA A 39 -4.40 7.51 -10.24
N GLY A 40 -3.75 6.36 -10.48
CA GLY A 40 -4.45 5.09 -10.61
C GLY A 40 -5.17 4.66 -9.33
N ALA A 41 -6.16 3.79 -9.49
CA ALA A 41 -6.81 3.11 -8.38
C ALA A 41 -6.08 1.81 -8.01
N LEU A 42 -5.90 1.57 -6.71
CA LEU A 42 -5.42 0.32 -6.16
C LEU A 42 -6.51 -0.30 -5.31
N THR A 43 -6.93 -1.52 -5.66
CA THR A 43 -7.87 -2.29 -4.86
C THR A 43 -7.15 -3.54 -4.38
N ILE A 44 -7.34 -3.85 -3.10
CA ILE A 44 -6.87 -5.08 -2.46
C ILE A 44 -8.10 -5.78 -1.91
N ASN A 45 -8.48 -6.92 -2.48
CA ASN A 45 -9.43 -7.82 -1.81
C ASN A 45 -8.71 -9.05 -1.27
N ALA A 46 -8.84 -9.25 0.04
CA ALA A 46 -8.38 -10.45 0.73
C ALA A 46 -9.50 -11.04 1.60
N SER A 47 -10.03 -12.18 1.21
CA SER A 47 -11.18 -12.82 1.88
C SER A 47 -10.96 -13.22 3.34
N GLU A 48 -9.71 -13.28 3.83
CA GLU A 48 -9.40 -13.56 5.24
C GLU A 48 -8.58 -12.45 5.91
N SER A 49 -7.39 -12.13 5.39
CA SER A 49 -6.57 -11.09 6.03
C SER A 49 -5.65 -10.32 5.10
N VAL A 50 -5.37 -9.08 5.48
CA VAL A 50 -4.29 -8.25 4.95
C VAL A 50 -3.33 -7.94 6.08
N GLN A 51 -2.05 -8.27 5.90
CA GLN A 51 -1.01 -8.02 6.89
C GLN A 51 0.13 -7.21 6.28
N LEU A 52 0.29 -5.98 6.77
CA LEU A 52 1.40 -5.09 6.47
C LEU A 52 2.29 -5.03 7.70
N ILE A 53 3.50 -5.59 7.62
CA ILE A 53 4.35 -5.72 8.82
C ILE A 53 5.78 -5.32 8.49
N GLY A 54 6.29 -4.37 9.27
CA GLY A 54 7.72 -4.16 9.40
C GLY A 54 8.32 -3.15 8.45
N THR A 55 9.64 -3.09 8.59
CA THR A 55 10.56 -2.33 7.76
C THR A 55 11.76 -3.21 7.49
N SER A 56 12.45 -2.97 6.38
CA SER A 56 13.68 -3.68 6.03
C SER A 56 14.79 -2.68 5.81
N ASN A 57 15.95 -2.97 6.38
CA ASN A 57 17.14 -2.18 6.14
C ASN A 57 17.77 -2.66 4.83
N SER A 58 17.80 -1.78 3.84
CA SER A 58 18.51 -2.02 2.60
C SER A 58 20.01 -1.87 2.84
N THR A 59 20.76 -2.95 2.65
CA THR A 59 22.22 -2.98 2.83
C THR A 59 22.97 -2.22 1.74
N LEU A 60 22.29 -1.89 0.63
CA LEU A 60 22.87 -1.20 -0.52
C LEU A 60 23.00 0.32 -0.29
N ASP A 61 22.04 0.92 0.43
CA ASP A 61 21.95 2.37 0.64
C ASP A 61 21.84 2.76 2.13
N ASN A 62 21.98 1.79 3.04
CA ASN A 62 21.79 1.95 4.49
C ASN A 62 20.47 2.66 4.84
N SER A 63 19.43 2.48 4.02
CA SER A 63 18.13 3.09 4.21
C SER A 63 17.11 2.09 4.73
N GLN A 64 16.23 2.56 5.61
CA GLN A 64 15.10 1.78 6.10
C GLN A 64 13.95 1.90 5.09
N LYS A 65 13.61 0.80 4.41
CA LYS A 65 12.42 0.69 3.56
C LYS A 65 11.24 0.22 4.40
N ARG A 66 10.17 1.00 4.43
CA ARG A 66 8.92 0.58 5.07
C ARG A 66 8.16 -0.37 4.16
N SER A 67 7.52 -1.39 4.75
CA SER A 67 6.48 -2.11 4.05
C SER A 67 5.31 -1.16 3.81
N VAL A 68 4.95 -0.93 2.55
CA VAL A 68 3.99 0.13 2.20
C VAL A 68 3.04 -0.31 1.11
N VAL A 69 1.78 0.06 1.27
CA VAL A 69 0.80 0.06 0.20
C VAL A 69 0.40 1.51 -0.06
N SER A 70 0.69 2.02 -1.25
CA SER A 70 0.48 3.43 -1.56
C SER A 70 -0.17 3.71 -2.90
N ALA A 71 -0.97 4.78 -2.95
CA ALA A 71 -1.43 5.35 -4.21
C ALA A 71 -1.07 6.85 -4.22
N ALA A 72 -0.07 7.21 -5.02
CA ALA A 72 0.53 8.53 -4.98
C ALA A 72 0.52 9.23 -6.35
N THR A 73 0.46 10.57 -6.34
CA THR A 73 0.73 11.38 -7.54
C THR A 73 1.54 12.61 -7.22
N SER A 74 2.40 13.00 -8.16
CA SER A 74 3.08 14.29 -8.21
C SER A 74 2.55 15.19 -9.32
N GLY A 75 1.54 14.73 -10.06
CA GLY A 75 0.92 15.45 -11.16
C GLY A 75 -0.13 16.48 -10.71
N THR A 76 -0.69 17.18 -11.70
CA THR A 76 -1.83 18.10 -11.49
C THR A 76 -3.18 17.39 -11.47
N GLY A 77 -3.22 16.09 -11.81
CA GLY A 77 -4.42 15.25 -11.71
C GLY A 77 -4.71 14.81 -10.27
N LYS A 78 -5.90 14.24 -10.04
CA LYS A 78 -6.36 13.82 -8.71
C LYS A 78 -5.49 12.72 -8.13
N GLY A 79 -5.38 12.71 -6.80
CA GLY A 79 -4.68 11.69 -6.03
C GLY A 79 -5.30 10.30 -6.15
N GLY A 80 -4.51 9.29 -5.80
CA GLY A 80 -4.87 7.89 -6.02
C GLY A 80 -5.98 7.43 -5.09
N THR A 81 -6.83 6.54 -5.59
CA THR A 81 -7.81 5.85 -4.76
C THR A 81 -7.24 4.52 -4.31
N LEU A 82 -7.29 4.25 -3.01
CA LEU A 82 -6.90 2.97 -2.44
C LEU A 82 -8.07 2.37 -1.68
N THR A 83 -8.47 1.15 -2.05
CA THR A 83 -9.51 0.39 -1.34
C THR A 83 -8.93 -0.91 -0.82
N VAL A 84 -9.12 -1.19 0.47
CA VAL A 84 -8.78 -2.47 1.09
C VAL A 84 -10.06 -3.14 1.59
N ASP A 85 -10.40 -4.29 1.03
CA ASP A 85 -11.54 -5.11 1.44
C ASP A 85 -11.03 -6.42 2.05
N THR A 86 -11.28 -6.62 3.34
CA THR A 86 -10.86 -7.83 4.05
C THR A 86 -11.74 -8.14 5.26
N LYS A 87 -11.51 -9.28 5.92
CA LYS A 87 -12.06 -9.49 7.26
C LYS A 87 -11.16 -8.84 8.30
N ASN A 88 -9.86 -9.11 8.23
CA ASN A 88 -8.88 -8.67 9.21
C ASN A 88 -7.75 -7.88 8.56
N LEU A 89 -7.60 -6.60 8.94
CA LEU A 89 -6.46 -5.79 8.57
C LEU A 89 -5.51 -5.64 9.77
N LEU A 90 -4.24 -5.99 9.58
CA LEU A 90 -3.16 -5.74 10.52
C LEU A 90 -2.08 -4.89 9.85
N VAL A 91 -1.81 -3.72 10.41
CA VAL A 91 -0.65 -2.89 10.06
C VAL A 91 0.21 -2.78 11.30
N ARG A 92 1.46 -3.25 11.23
CA ARG A 92 2.36 -3.28 12.38
C ARG A 92 3.82 -2.92 12.05
N ASP A 93 4.59 -2.57 13.07
CA ASP A 93 6.06 -2.49 13.04
C ASP A 93 6.55 -1.44 12.02
N GLY A 94 5.81 -0.34 11.85
CA GLY A 94 6.18 0.77 10.97
C GLY A 94 5.76 0.64 9.52
N ALA A 95 5.00 -0.40 9.20
CA ALA A 95 4.34 -0.48 7.92
C ALA A 95 3.26 0.61 7.76
N ALA A 96 2.92 0.94 6.52
CA ALA A 96 1.98 2.03 6.22
C ALA A 96 1.06 1.73 5.04
N ILE A 97 -0.16 2.26 5.11
CA ILE A 97 -1.07 2.38 3.98
C ILE A 97 -1.32 3.87 3.78
N SER A 98 -1.10 4.38 2.57
CA SER A 98 -1.19 5.83 2.35
C SER A 98 -1.62 6.21 0.94
N THR A 99 -2.44 7.25 0.84
CA THR A 99 -2.62 7.98 -0.41
C THR A 99 -2.03 9.37 -0.27
N SER A 100 -1.36 9.86 -1.32
CA SER A 100 -0.70 11.16 -1.25
C SER A 100 -0.68 11.88 -2.58
N THR A 101 -0.97 13.17 -2.56
CA THR A 101 -0.79 14.06 -3.71
C THR A 101 0.23 15.12 -3.34
N THR A 102 1.29 15.26 -4.14
CA THR A 102 2.34 16.28 -3.95
C THR A 102 2.30 17.36 -5.03
N GLY A 103 1.55 17.15 -6.12
CA GLY A 103 1.29 18.15 -7.13
C GLY A 103 0.07 19.02 -6.81
N ALA A 104 -0.42 19.76 -7.82
CA ALA A 104 -1.52 20.71 -7.65
C ALA A 104 -2.92 20.08 -7.64
N GLY A 105 -3.04 18.78 -7.90
CA GLY A 105 -4.31 18.07 -7.89
C GLY A 105 -4.82 17.76 -6.49
N ASP A 106 -6.10 17.36 -6.39
CA ASP A 106 -6.72 17.01 -5.11
C ASP A 106 -6.04 15.81 -4.44
N ALA A 107 -6.14 15.72 -3.11
CA ALA A 107 -5.70 14.56 -2.36
C ALA A 107 -6.49 13.29 -2.78
N GLY A 108 -5.81 12.14 -2.74
CA GLY A 108 -6.43 10.85 -3.01
C GLY A 108 -7.33 10.39 -1.87
N SER A 109 -8.00 9.24 -2.05
CA SER A 109 -8.88 8.65 -1.03
C SER A 109 -8.38 7.27 -0.62
N LEU A 110 -8.46 6.99 0.68
CA LEU A 110 -8.17 5.68 1.25
C LEU A 110 -9.43 5.15 1.94
N THR A 111 -9.94 4.03 1.46
CA THR A 111 -11.08 3.31 2.05
C THR A 111 -10.60 1.96 2.57
N VAL A 112 -10.93 1.65 3.82
CA VAL A 112 -10.65 0.35 4.43
C VAL A 112 -11.96 -0.24 4.92
N ASN A 113 -12.34 -1.36 4.33
CA ASN A 113 -13.48 -2.17 4.72
C ASN A 113 -12.94 -3.46 5.35
N ALA A 114 -12.93 -3.50 6.67
CA ALA A 114 -12.60 -4.71 7.42
C ALA A 114 -13.84 -5.19 8.19
N SER A 115 -14.33 -6.38 7.86
CA SER A 115 -15.58 -6.87 8.45
C SER A 115 -15.43 -7.39 9.89
N GLU A 116 -14.22 -7.73 10.32
CA GLU A 116 -13.95 -8.28 11.65
C GLU A 116 -13.04 -7.37 12.48
N SER A 117 -11.86 -6.97 11.98
CA SER A 117 -10.95 -6.12 12.75
C SER A 117 -10.00 -5.26 11.91
N VAL A 118 -9.65 -4.10 12.46
CA VAL A 118 -8.54 -3.26 12.02
C VAL A 118 -7.59 -3.06 13.20
N GLN A 119 -6.33 -3.45 13.03
CA GLN A 119 -5.29 -3.29 14.04
C GLN A 119 -4.15 -2.45 13.45
N LEU A 120 -3.88 -1.30 14.08
CA LEU A 120 -2.77 -0.42 13.75
C LEU A 120 -1.83 -0.38 14.95
N ILE A 121 -0.65 -0.95 14.79
CA ILE A 121 0.35 -1.09 15.85
C ILE A 121 1.65 -0.46 15.37
N GLY A 122 1.90 0.79 15.76
CA GLY A 122 3.05 1.57 15.26
C GLY A 122 4.42 0.96 15.58
N THR A 123 5.49 1.63 15.14
CA THR A 123 6.85 1.31 15.58
C THR A 123 7.03 1.70 17.04
N SER A 124 7.18 0.73 17.94
CA SER A 124 7.67 1.04 19.27
C SER A 124 9.19 1.04 19.27
N ASN A 125 9.80 2.23 19.23
CA ASN A 125 11.12 2.48 19.82
C ASN A 125 11.13 3.69 20.78
N ASN A 126 10.03 4.46 20.90
CA ASN A 126 9.92 5.66 21.75
C ASN A 126 8.48 6.20 21.97
N GLY A 127 7.42 5.50 21.56
CA GLY A 127 6.04 5.85 21.93
C GLY A 127 5.39 7.04 21.20
N GLN A 128 5.81 7.35 19.96
CA GLN A 128 5.05 8.29 19.11
C GLN A 128 4.44 7.55 17.92
N PHE A 129 3.15 7.80 17.72
CA PHE A 129 2.23 7.12 16.82
C PHE A 129 2.53 7.39 15.34
#